data_AF-A0A368GB96-F1
#
_entry.id   AF-A0A368GB96-F1
#
_cell.length_a   1.000
_cell.length_b   1.000
_cell.length_c   1.000
_cell.angle_alpha   90.00
_cell.angle_beta   90.00
_cell.angle_gamma   90.00
#
_symmetry.space_group_name_H-M   'P 1'
#
loop_
_entity.id
_entity.type
_entity.pdbx_description
1 polymer ?
#
loop_
_entity_poly.entity_id
_entity_poly.type
_entity_poly.pdbx_seq_one_letter_code
_entity_poly.pdbx_strand_id
1 'polypeptide(L)'
;LSNSSNIHAVVLFQFNNGVGGPPVAPTVKAVLVCKADQKWYYTQGADTLAITDVKCTSTKGSGGGTTKPCASCDENAVVLKKKTMPGEVDAVKQSLANNAAGCKQMNAVCKASQPGLQAFMEFNSAIGGPVIAETVTSLLTCADDGKWYFTIGQNSLEVTEVGCTEA
;
A
#
# COMPACT_ATOMS: atom_id res chain seq x y z
N LEU A 1 31.13 8.80 -7.85
CA LEU A 1 30.88 7.54 -7.13
C LEU A 1 29.77 7.83 -6.11
N SER A 2 28.51 7.61 -6.51
CA SER A 2 27.35 7.86 -5.63
C SER A 2 27.16 6.65 -4.72
N ASN A 3 27.18 6.87 -3.42
CA ASN A 3 27.04 5.83 -2.41
C ASN A 3 25.53 5.65 -2.12
N SER A 4 24.91 4.60 -2.66
CA SER A 4 23.52 4.23 -2.35
C SER A 4 23.46 3.55 -0.99
N SER A 5 23.06 4.29 0.04
CA SER A 5 22.72 3.72 1.34
C SER A 5 21.32 3.10 1.29
N ASN A 6 21.23 1.77 1.37
CA ASN A 6 19.97 1.03 1.54
C ASN A 6 19.32 1.42 2.88
N ILE A 7 18.17 2.09 2.82
CA ILE A 7 17.40 2.49 4.02
C ILE A 7 16.44 1.34 4.35
N HIS A 8 16.84 0.45 5.26
CA HIS A 8 15.92 -0.51 5.88
C HIS A 8 15.05 0.22 6.91
N ALA A 9 13.72 0.16 6.77
CA ALA A 9 12.79 0.72 7.73
C ALA A 9 12.95 0.02 9.10
N VAL A 10 13.34 0.77 10.12
CA VAL A 10 13.41 0.30 11.51
C VAL A 10 12.16 0.78 12.25
N VAL A 11 11.55 -0.07 13.08
CA VAL A 11 10.51 0.31 14.06
C VAL A 11 11.20 0.37 15.42
N LEU A 12 11.08 1.47 16.17
CA LEU A 12 11.67 1.62 17.51
C LEU A 12 10.57 1.60 18.57
N PHE A 13 10.72 0.76 19.59
CA PHE A 13 9.94 0.93 20.83
C PHE A 13 10.56 2.06 21.65
N GLN A 14 9.78 2.99 22.17
CA GLN A 14 10.28 4.02 23.10
C GLN A 14 9.53 3.91 24.42
N PHE A 15 10.28 3.70 25.51
CA PHE A 15 9.75 3.81 26.86
C PHE A 15 10.24 5.12 27.48
N ASN A 16 9.35 5.83 28.18
CA ASN A 16 9.65 7.04 28.97
C ASN A 16 10.48 8.10 28.21
N ASN A 17 10.10 8.41 26.97
CA ASN A 17 10.68 9.49 26.14
C ASN A 17 12.19 9.41 25.82
N GLY A 18 12.90 8.28 26.02
CA GLY A 18 14.35 8.28 25.76
C GLY A 18 15.07 6.94 25.58
N VAL A 19 14.48 5.78 25.91
CA VAL A 19 15.19 4.50 25.79
C VAL A 19 14.61 3.68 24.64
N GLY A 20 15.43 3.48 23.60
CA GLY A 20 15.08 2.76 22.38
C GLY A 20 15.13 1.24 22.55
N GLY A 21 14.04 0.56 22.20
CA GLY A 21 13.96 -0.89 22.09
C GLY A 21 14.70 -1.45 20.87
N PRO A 22 14.84 -2.79 20.77
CA PRO A 22 15.66 -3.43 19.74
C PRO A 22 15.11 -3.23 18.31
N PRO A 23 15.99 -3.11 17.29
CA PRO A 23 15.57 -2.82 15.93
C PRO A 23 15.36 -4.09 15.10
N VAL A 24 14.12 -4.51 14.84
CA VAL A 24 13.77 -5.34 13.66
C VAL A 24 12.26 -5.35 13.37
N ALA A 25 11.93 -5.29 12.07
CA ALA A 25 10.57 -5.34 11.49
C ALA A 25 9.90 -6.74 11.62
N PRO A 26 8.57 -6.89 11.37
CA PRO A 26 7.52 -5.88 11.19
C PRO A 26 6.63 -5.71 12.44
N THR A 27 6.88 -6.46 13.52
CA THR A 27 6.12 -6.39 14.77
C THR A 27 7.09 -6.51 15.94
N VAL A 28 7.26 -5.44 16.70
CA VAL A 28 8.06 -5.48 17.93
C VAL A 28 7.13 -5.84 19.09
N LYS A 29 7.49 -6.87 19.86
CA LYS A 29 6.77 -7.31 21.06
C LYS A 29 7.68 -7.10 22.25
N ALA A 30 7.17 -6.42 23.29
CA ALA A 30 7.83 -6.29 24.58
C ALA A 30 6.97 -6.99 25.63
N VAL A 31 7.60 -7.81 26.49
CA VAL A 31 6.91 -8.48 27.60
C VAL A 31 7.07 -7.61 28.85
N LEU A 32 5.94 -7.24 29.45
CA LEU A 32 5.88 -6.52 30.72
C LEU A 32 5.54 -7.51 31.85
N VAL A 33 6.23 -7.38 32.98
CA VAL A 33 6.01 -8.22 34.17
C VAL A 33 5.47 -7.35 35.31
N CYS A 34 4.31 -7.71 35.84
CA CYS A 34 3.74 -7.07 37.04
C CYS A 34 4.44 -7.62 38.29
N LYS A 35 4.95 -6.74 39.16
CA LYS A 35 5.62 -7.11 40.41
C LYS A 35 4.74 -6.85 41.63
N ALA A 36 5.23 -7.25 42.81
CA ALA A 36 4.51 -7.18 44.08
C ALA A 36 4.09 -5.75 44.50
N ASP A 37 4.74 -4.72 43.95
CA ASP A 37 4.39 -3.30 44.12
C ASP A 37 3.28 -2.82 43.16
N GLN A 38 2.63 -3.74 42.44
CA GLN A 38 1.57 -3.50 41.46
C GLN A 38 1.98 -2.60 40.28
N LYS A 39 3.27 -2.55 39.95
CA LYS A 39 3.77 -1.83 38.77
C LYS A 39 4.22 -2.80 37.69
N TRP A 40 4.11 -2.35 36.43
CA TRP A 40 4.59 -3.07 35.27
C TRP A 40 6.05 -2.74 34.99
N TYR A 41 6.88 -3.76 34.78
CA TYR A 41 8.31 -3.62 34.53
C TYR A 41 8.70 -4.21 33.18
N TYR A 42 9.61 -3.53 32.49
CA TYR A 42 10.33 -4.08 31.33
C TYR A 42 11.77 -4.36 31.73
N THR A 43 12.29 -5.52 31.32
CA THR A 43 13.67 -5.92 31.57
C THR A 43 14.40 -6.05 30.25
N GLN A 44 15.52 -5.33 30.10
CA GLN A 44 16.40 -5.44 28.94
C GLN A 44 17.82 -5.70 29.42
N GLY A 45 18.30 -6.93 29.25
CA GLY A 45 19.59 -7.33 29.82
C GLY A 45 19.54 -7.32 31.36
N ALA A 46 20.48 -6.62 31.99
CA ALA A 46 20.58 -6.49 33.45
C ALA A 46 19.68 -5.39 34.04
N ASP A 47 19.15 -4.50 33.20
CA ASP A 47 18.39 -3.34 33.65
C ASP A 47 16.89 -3.64 33.70
N THR A 48 16.26 -3.29 34.82
CA THR A 48 14.81 -3.40 35.00
C THR A 48 14.21 -2.04 35.35
N LEU A 49 13.24 -1.59 34.55
CA LEU A 49 12.63 -0.27 34.69
C LEU A 49 11.11 -0.37 34.83
N ALA A 50 10.55 0.45 35.72
CA ALA A 50 9.11 0.61 35.85
C ALA A 50 8.56 1.40 34.66
N ILE A 51 7.51 0.88 34.05
CA ILE A 51 6.87 1.45 32.87
C ILE A 51 5.57 2.11 33.31
N THR A 52 5.48 3.42 33.09
CA THR A 52 4.29 4.23 33.40
C THR A 52 3.52 4.63 32.15
N ASP A 53 4.17 4.63 31.00
CA ASP A 53 3.55 4.91 29.70
C ASP A 53 4.20 4.05 28.61
N VAL A 54 3.38 3.65 27.63
CA VAL A 54 3.84 2.84 26.49
C VAL A 54 3.52 3.60 25.21
N LYS A 55 4.56 3.97 24.47
CA LYS A 55 4.41 4.63 23.18
C LYS A 55 5.11 3.82 22.09
N CYS A 56 4.32 3.40 21.11
CA CYS A 56 4.85 2.82 19.88
C CYS A 56 5.12 3.97 18.89
N THR A 57 6.37 4.18 18.49
CA THR A 57 6.72 5.12 17.43
C THR A 57 7.36 4.37 16.27
N SER A 58 6.92 4.63 15.04
CA SER A 58 7.68 4.20 13.87
C SER A 58 8.70 5.29 13.58
N THR A 59 9.98 4.92 13.43
CA THR A 59 10.91 5.81 12.74
C THR A 59 10.57 5.75 11.26
N LYS A 60 9.59 6.56 10.85
CA LYS A 60 9.59 7.11 9.50
C LYS A 60 10.96 7.76 9.33
N GLY A 61 11.75 7.31 8.36
CA GLY A 61 13.03 7.94 8.04
C GLY A 61 12.82 9.45 8.00
N SER A 62 13.70 10.18 8.67
CA SER A 62 13.63 11.64 8.77
C SER A 62 13.75 12.24 7.37
N GLY A 63 12.60 12.44 6.73
CA GLY A 63 12.40 13.25 5.55
C GLY A 63 11.38 14.31 5.95
N GLY A 64 11.76 15.57 5.80
CA GLY A 64 10.90 16.72 6.10
C GLY A 64 9.50 16.56 5.47
N GLY A 65 8.52 17.25 6.06
CA GLY A 65 7.10 17.15 5.75
C GLY A 65 6.72 17.46 4.30
N THR A 66 6.96 16.52 3.41
CA THR A 66 6.30 16.37 2.12
C THR A 66 5.58 15.03 2.18
N THR A 67 4.25 15.05 2.11
CA THR A 67 3.44 13.86 1.82
C THR A 67 4.10 13.14 0.64
N LYS A 68 4.47 11.87 0.82
CA LYS A 68 5.05 11.05 -0.25
C LYS A 68 4.11 11.18 -1.46
N PRO A 69 4.58 11.54 -2.68
CA PRO A 69 3.69 11.78 -3.82
C PRO A 69 2.70 10.63 -4.05
N CYS A 70 3.15 9.40 -3.76
CA CYS A 70 2.31 8.21 -3.87
C CYS A 70 1.08 8.17 -2.93
N ALA A 71 1.15 8.86 -1.79
CA ALA A 71 0.06 8.95 -0.81
C ALA A 71 -1.00 10.00 -1.20
N SER A 72 -0.68 10.85 -2.19
CA SER A 72 -1.52 11.97 -2.63
C SER A 72 -1.92 11.89 -4.10
N CYS A 73 -1.74 10.75 -4.76
CA CYS A 73 -2.21 10.54 -6.13
C CYS A 73 -3.67 10.97 -6.29
N ASP A 74 -3.96 11.68 -7.39
CA ASP A 74 -5.33 11.91 -7.85
C ASP A 74 -5.83 10.62 -8.52
N GLU A 75 -6.90 10.06 -7.98
CA GLU A 75 -7.53 8.86 -8.56
C GLU A 75 -8.21 9.14 -9.90
N ASN A 76 -8.51 10.41 -10.20
CA ASN A 76 -9.07 10.83 -11.48
C ASN A 76 -8.01 11.03 -12.57
N ALA A 77 -6.73 10.88 -12.24
CA ALA A 77 -5.65 10.88 -13.23
C ALA A 77 -5.69 9.63 -14.14
N VAL A 78 -6.40 8.58 -13.73
CA VAL A 78 -6.71 7.43 -14.58
C VAL A 78 -8.12 7.56 -15.12
N VAL A 79 -8.24 7.65 -16.45
CA VAL A 79 -9.53 7.71 -17.13
C VAL A 79 -10.14 6.31 -17.18
N LEU A 80 -11.24 6.10 -16.46
CA LEU A 80 -12.03 4.87 -16.57
C LEU A 80 -13.12 5.06 -17.62
N LYS A 81 -12.97 4.38 -18.76
CA LYS A 81 -13.91 4.52 -19.87
C LYS A 81 -15.30 3.99 -19.49
N LYS A 82 -16.30 4.73 -19.93
CA LYS A 82 -17.70 4.32 -19.90
C LYS A 82 -18.06 3.61 -21.19
N LYS A 83 -19.00 2.68 -21.10
CA LYS A 83 -19.61 2.04 -22.26
C LYS A 83 -20.19 3.10 -23.19
N THR A 84 -19.80 3.04 -24.46
CA THR A 84 -20.36 3.86 -25.54
C THR A 84 -20.89 3.04 -26.70
N MET A 85 -20.41 1.80 -26.86
CA MET A 85 -20.78 0.91 -27.96
C MET A 85 -21.29 -0.46 -27.47
N PRO A 86 -22.03 -1.21 -28.32
CA PRO A 86 -22.30 -2.63 -28.08
C PRO A 86 -20.98 -3.42 -27.92
N GLY A 87 -20.94 -4.38 -26.99
CA GLY A 87 -19.73 -5.14 -26.66
C GLY A 87 -18.76 -4.43 -25.70
N GLU A 88 -19.04 -3.20 -25.29
CA GLU A 88 -18.32 -2.53 -24.19
C GLU A 88 -19.07 -2.68 -22.86
N VAL A 89 -18.30 -2.64 -21.77
CA VAL A 89 -18.81 -2.50 -20.40
C VAL A 89 -18.10 -1.36 -19.69
N ASP A 90 -18.68 -0.86 -18.61
CA ASP A 90 -18.07 0.21 -17.84
C ASP A 90 -16.79 -0.29 -17.13
N ALA A 91 -15.72 0.51 -17.21
CA ALA A 91 -14.63 0.43 -16.25
C ALA A 91 -15.05 1.14 -14.95
N VAL A 92 -14.95 0.43 -13.82
CA VAL A 92 -15.38 0.95 -12.51
C VAL A 92 -14.21 1.00 -11.55
N LYS A 93 -14.10 2.12 -10.81
CA LYS A 93 -13.14 2.28 -9.72
C LYS A 93 -13.67 1.63 -8.46
N GLN A 94 -12.83 0.86 -7.79
CA GLN A 94 -12.99 0.50 -6.39
C GLN A 94 -11.79 1.04 -5.60
N SER A 95 -12.00 2.11 -4.84
CA SER A 95 -10.96 2.69 -3.99
C SER A 95 -10.60 1.73 -2.85
N LEU A 96 -9.31 1.67 -2.52
CA LEU A 96 -8.77 0.82 -1.46
C LEU A 96 -8.05 1.68 -0.42
N ALA A 97 -7.84 1.13 0.78
CA ALA A 97 -6.94 1.74 1.75
C ALA A 97 -5.51 1.77 1.20
N ASN A 98 -4.69 2.72 1.66
CA ASN A 98 -3.27 2.76 1.29
C ASN A 98 -2.57 1.44 1.65
N ASN A 99 -1.56 1.07 0.86
CA ASN A 99 -0.77 -0.13 1.10
C ASN A 99 0.16 0.03 2.33
N ALA A 100 0.90 -1.03 2.68
CA ALA A 100 1.81 -1.01 3.83
C ALA A 100 2.93 0.05 3.72
N ALA A 101 3.28 0.49 2.50
CA ALA A 101 4.23 1.58 2.26
C ALA A 101 3.59 2.98 2.32
N GLY A 102 2.28 3.05 2.60
CA GLY A 102 1.51 4.28 2.68
C GLY A 102 1.09 4.87 1.32
N CYS A 103 1.26 4.13 0.22
CA CYS A 103 0.86 4.59 -1.12
C CYS A 103 -0.59 4.27 -1.42
N LYS A 104 -1.25 5.14 -2.18
CA LYS A 104 -2.62 4.90 -2.66
C LYS A 104 -2.65 3.71 -3.61
N GLN A 105 -3.76 2.99 -3.56
CA GLN A 105 -4.08 1.90 -4.45
C GLN A 105 -5.57 1.89 -4.76
N MET A 106 -5.94 1.41 -5.94
CA MET A 106 -7.32 1.22 -6.34
C MET A 106 -7.43 0.02 -7.26
N ASN A 107 -8.60 -0.61 -7.27
CA ASN A 107 -8.95 -1.58 -8.28
C ASN A 107 -9.63 -0.87 -9.46
N ALA A 108 -9.20 -1.18 -10.68
CA ALA A 108 -10.04 -1.05 -11.86
C ALA A 108 -10.79 -2.37 -12.05
N VAL A 109 -12.08 -2.30 -12.32
CA VAL A 109 -12.96 -3.48 -12.44
C VAL A 109 -13.72 -3.41 -13.75
N CYS A 110 -13.62 -4.48 -14.54
CA CYS A 110 -14.46 -4.75 -15.70
C CYS A 110 -15.37 -5.93 -15.36
N LYS A 111 -16.68 -5.75 -15.43
CA LYS A 111 -17.64 -6.83 -15.18
C LYS A 111 -18.51 -7.04 -16.41
N ALA A 112 -18.55 -8.29 -16.89
CA ALA A 112 -19.44 -8.68 -17.97
C ALA A 112 -20.90 -8.42 -17.59
N SER A 113 -21.68 -7.96 -18.56
CA SER A 113 -23.06 -7.51 -18.37
C SER A 113 -24.02 -8.67 -18.14
N GLN A 114 -23.67 -9.87 -18.58
CA GLN A 114 -24.48 -11.09 -18.47
C GLN A 114 -23.64 -12.30 -18.03
N PRO A 115 -24.23 -13.25 -17.29
CA PRO A 115 -23.59 -14.53 -17.00
C PRO A 115 -23.20 -15.28 -18.27
N GLY A 116 -22.03 -15.92 -18.28
CA GLY A 116 -21.52 -16.67 -19.43
C GLY A 116 -20.74 -15.84 -20.45
N LEU A 117 -20.74 -14.50 -20.35
CA LEU A 117 -19.84 -13.62 -21.10
C LEU A 117 -18.55 -13.38 -20.33
N GLN A 118 -17.46 -13.10 -21.03
CA GLN A 118 -16.17 -12.76 -20.45
C GLN A 118 -15.84 -11.31 -20.70
N ALA A 119 -15.39 -10.61 -19.66
CA ALA A 119 -14.86 -9.26 -19.77
C ALA A 119 -13.35 -9.31 -20.11
N PHE A 120 -12.93 -8.31 -20.87
CA PHE A 120 -11.56 -8.03 -21.25
C PHE A 120 -11.23 -6.62 -20.79
N MET A 121 -10.10 -6.46 -20.08
CA MET A 121 -9.61 -5.16 -19.66
C MET A 121 -8.46 -4.73 -20.57
N GLU A 122 -8.41 -3.46 -20.94
CA GLU A 122 -7.32 -2.87 -21.70
C GLU A 122 -6.81 -1.61 -21.00
N PHE A 123 -5.49 -1.44 -20.96
CA PHE A 123 -4.81 -0.24 -20.48
C PHE A 123 -4.34 0.61 -21.65
N ASN A 124 -4.52 1.93 -21.51
CA ASN A 124 -4.02 2.94 -22.44
C ASN A 124 -4.39 2.69 -23.91
N SER A 125 -5.57 2.10 -24.18
CA SER A 125 -6.05 1.75 -25.51
C SER A 125 -5.15 0.81 -26.34
N ALA A 126 -4.25 0.05 -25.70
CA ALA A 126 -3.28 -0.77 -26.46
C ALA A 126 -2.81 -2.05 -25.75
N ILE A 127 -2.87 -2.11 -24.42
CA ILE A 127 -2.24 -3.20 -23.67
C ILE A 127 -3.30 -4.00 -22.94
N GLY A 128 -3.45 -5.26 -23.33
CA GLY A 128 -4.33 -6.20 -22.64
C GLY A 128 -3.96 -6.29 -21.16
N GLY A 129 -4.98 -6.20 -20.31
CA GLY A 129 -4.88 -6.35 -18.87
C GLY A 129 -4.68 -7.81 -18.44
N PRO A 130 -5.01 -8.15 -17.18
CA PRO A 130 -4.89 -9.50 -16.68
C PRO A 130 -5.90 -10.46 -17.33
N VAL A 131 -5.88 -11.72 -16.86
CA VAL A 131 -6.67 -12.83 -17.42
C VAL A 131 -8.16 -12.48 -17.54
N ILE A 132 -8.73 -12.86 -18.68
CA ILE A 132 -10.13 -12.66 -19.06
C ILE A 132 -11.05 -13.52 -18.18
N ALA A 133 -12.16 -12.96 -17.72
CA ALA A 133 -13.11 -13.61 -16.82
C ALA A 133 -14.44 -12.86 -16.82
N GLU A 134 -15.51 -13.42 -16.24
CA GLU A 134 -16.77 -12.68 -16.06
C GLU A 134 -16.58 -11.38 -15.26
N THR A 135 -15.58 -11.33 -14.37
CA THR A 135 -15.14 -10.11 -13.71
C THR A 135 -13.62 -10.07 -13.69
N VAL A 136 -13.06 -9.04 -14.32
CA VAL A 136 -11.62 -8.76 -14.35
C VAL A 136 -11.34 -7.61 -13.39
N THR A 137 -10.41 -7.84 -12.46
CA THR A 137 -9.99 -6.84 -11.47
C THR A 137 -8.49 -6.63 -11.58
N SER A 138 -8.06 -5.38 -11.69
CA SER A 138 -6.65 -5.00 -11.74
C SER A 138 -6.32 -4.03 -10.62
N LEU A 139 -5.29 -4.37 -9.83
CA LEU A 139 -4.75 -3.49 -8.81
C LEU A 139 -3.84 -2.45 -9.48
N LEU A 140 -4.20 -1.18 -9.32
CA LEU A 140 -3.36 -0.04 -9.67
C LEU A 140 -2.76 0.54 -8.39
N THR A 141 -1.44 0.70 -8.36
CA THR A 141 -0.73 1.30 -7.22
C THR A 141 -0.09 2.60 -7.68
N CYS A 142 -0.28 3.65 -6.88
CA CYS A 142 0.43 4.90 -7.11
C CYS A 142 1.89 4.76 -6.64
N ALA A 143 2.84 5.19 -7.47
CA ALA A 143 4.26 5.13 -7.19
C ALA A 143 4.81 6.50 -6.70
N ASP A 144 6.10 6.51 -6.37
CA ASP A 144 6.78 7.65 -5.72
C ASP A 144 6.90 8.87 -6.64
N ASP A 145 6.71 8.68 -7.95
CA ASP A 145 6.61 9.71 -8.97
C ASP A 145 5.21 10.33 -9.09
N GLY A 146 4.23 9.86 -8.31
CA GLY A 146 2.86 10.35 -8.33
C GLY A 146 2.03 9.82 -9.50
N LYS A 147 2.47 8.76 -10.18
CA LYS A 147 1.76 8.12 -11.29
C LYS A 147 1.19 6.76 -10.88
N TRP A 148 0.18 6.30 -11.62
CA TRP A 148 -0.49 5.02 -11.37
C TRP A 148 0.12 3.92 -12.22
N TYR A 149 0.35 2.76 -11.61
CA TYR A 149 0.96 1.61 -12.27
C TYR A 149 0.16 0.33 -12.06
N PHE A 150 0.07 -0.46 -13.12
CA PHE A 150 -0.25 -1.88 -13.07
C PHE A 150 1.06 -2.68 -13.07
N THR A 151 1.20 -3.65 -12.18
CA THR A 151 2.41 -4.46 -12.08
C THR A 151 2.09 -5.94 -12.18
N ILE A 152 2.80 -6.64 -13.06
CA ILE A 152 2.72 -8.08 -13.23
C ILE A 152 4.12 -8.69 -13.28
N GLY A 153 4.43 -9.55 -12.31
CA GLY A 153 5.78 -10.07 -12.13
C GLY A 153 6.77 -8.92 -11.89
N GLN A 154 7.77 -8.79 -12.77
CA GLN A 154 8.77 -7.71 -12.71
C GLN A 154 8.45 -6.53 -13.63
N ASN A 155 7.36 -6.60 -14.40
CA ASN A 155 6.98 -5.56 -15.35
C ASN A 155 6.00 -4.59 -14.71
N SER A 156 6.20 -3.31 -14.96
CA SER A 156 5.30 -2.24 -14.51
C SER A 156 4.90 -1.37 -15.70
N LEU A 157 3.62 -1.06 -15.80
CA LEU A 157 3.03 -0.22 -16.83
C LEU A 157 2.40 1.00 -16.18
N GLU A 158 2.80 2.20 -16.60
CA GLU A 158 2.08 3.43 -16.25
C GLU A 158 0.68 3.38 -16.88
N VAL A 159 -0.36 3.56 -16.08
CA VAL A 159 -1.76 3.50 -16.52
C VAL A 159 -2.36 4.90 -16.43
N THR A 160 -2.79 5.42 -17.57
CA THR A 160 -3.53 6.68 -17.69
C THR A 160 -4.98 6.45 -18.09
N GLU A 161 -5.31 5.26 -18.61
CA GLU A 161 -6.65 4.91 -19.06
C GLU A 161 -6.94 3.42 -18.89
N VAL A 162 -8.19 3.07 -18.56
CA VAL A 162 -8.71 1.70 -18.55
C VAL A 162 -9.99 1.62 -19.38
N GLY A 163 -10.02 0.68 -20.33
CA GLY A 163 -11.19 0.29 -21.10
C GLY A 163 -11.62 -1.14 -20.80
N CYS A 164 -12.91 -1.43 -21.04
CA CYS A 164 -13.46 -2.77 -20.87
C CYS A 164 -14.35 -3.17 -22.04
N THR A 165 -14.14 -4.37 -22.56
CA THR A 165 -15.02 -5.02 -23.55
C THR A 165 -15.50 -6.37 -23.04
N GLU A 166 -16.49 -6.97 -23.70
CA GLU A 166 -17.00 -8.29 -23.40
C GLU A 166 -17.26 -9.11 -24.66
N ALA A 167 -17.18 -10.44 -24.54
CA ALA A 167 -17.53 -11.40 -25.59
C ALA A 167 -18.10 -12.70 -25.00
#